data_AF-A0A1B8CBA2-F1
#
_entry.id   AF-A0A1B8CBA2-F1
#
_cell.length_a   1.000
_cell.length_b   1.000
_cell.length_c   1.000
_cell.angle_alpha   90.00
_cell.angle_beta   90.00
_cell.angle_gamma   90.00
#
_symmetry.space_group_name_H-M   'P 1'
#
loop_
_entity.id
_entity.type
_entity.pdbx_description
1 polymer ?
#
loop_
_entity_poly.entity_id
_entity_poly.type
_entity_poly.pdbx_seq_one_letter_code
_entity_poly.pdbx_strand_id
1 'polypeptide(L)'
;MTRLSHVGNPSVYEAGDQRGPPTDTEQRHRDIEVMKDTGHTSKKAAEHEHKTSQQRREFPHKRKEEKETEMLKIDPTLPAQMHSNEPSRGAKIDKVLKNEDEAEIRQKDEAVAF
;
A
#
# COMPACT_ATOMS: atom_id res chain seq x y z
N MET A 1 47.23 30.78 -2.64
CA MET A 1 46.53 31.43 -3.78
C MET A 1 45.14 31.82 -3.32
N THR A 2 44.94 33.09 -3.03
CA THR A 2 43.66 33.67 -2.61
C THR A 2 42.75 33.79 -3.84
N ARG A 3 41.60 33.08 -3.87
CA ARG A 3 40.60 33.26 -4.95
C ARG A 3 39.81 34.54 -4.67
N LEU A 4 40.40 35.69 -4.95
CA LEU A 4 39.68 36.94 -4.99
C LEU A 4 39.02 37.04 -6.38
N SER A 5 37.70 37.06 -6.44
CA SER A 5 37.00 37.26 -7.71
C SER A 5 37.10 38.74 -8.12
N HIS A 6 36.78 39.05 -9.37
CA HIS A 6 36.81 40.43 -9.90
C HIS A 6 35.88 41.39 -9.14
N VAL A 7 34.95 40.85 -8.34
CA VAL A 7 33.94 41.59 -7.56
C VAL A 7 34.17 41.50 -6.04
N GLY A 8 35.31 40.97 -5.58
CA GLY A 8 35.73 40.99 -4.18
C GLY A 8 35.71 39.63 -3.46
N ASN A 9 35.65 39.68 -2.13
CA ASN A 9 35.72 38.48 -1.28
C ASN A 9 34.38 37.71 -1.32
N PRO A 10 34.37 36.42 -1.69
CA PRO A 10 33.14 35.62 -1.78
C PRO A 10 32.38 35.48 -0.45
N SER A 11 33.01 35.72 0.71
CA SER A 11 32.33 35.66 2.01
C SER A 11 31.38 36.82 2.27
N VAL A 12 31.42 37.89 1.47
CA VAL A 12 30.58 39.08 1.64
C VAL A 12 29.20 38.88 0.98
N TYR A 13 29.10 37.99 0.00
CA TYR A 13 27.87 37.73 -0.73
C TYR A 13 27.23 36.44 -0.23
N GLU A 14 25.96 36.51 0.18
CA GLU A 14 25.19 35.31 0.50
C GLU A 14 24.78 34.57 -0.78
N ALA A 15 24.77 33.24 -0.73
CA ALA A 15 24.41 32.41 -1.88
C ALA A 15 22.99 32.68 -2.41
N GLY A 16 22.10 33.24 -1.59
CA GLY A 16 20.74 33.65 -1.99
C GLY A 16 20.70 34.86 -2.91
N ASP A 17 21.66 35.79 -2.78
CA ASP A 17 21.74 37.01 -3.58
C ASP A 17 22.19 36.73 -5.03
N GLN A 18 22.86 35.59 -5.23
CA GLN A 18 23.36 35.15 -6.54
C GLN A 18 22.40 34.20 -7.28
N ARG A 19 21.31 33.76 -6.64
CA ARG A 19 20.38 32.77 -7.20
C ARG A 19 19.10 33.45 -7.65
N GLY A 20 18.66 33.12 -8.86
CA GLY A 20 17.36 33.53 -9.38
C GLY A 20 16.18 32.86 -8.66
N PRO A 21 14.93 33.27 -8.96
CA PRO A 21 13.77 32.59 -8.44
C PRO A 21 13.81 31.11 -8.88
N PRO A 22 13.42 30.20 -7.98
CA PRO A 22 13.45 28.78 -8.28
C PRO A 22 12.48 28.43 -9.41
N THR A 23 12.88 27.47 -10.22
CA THR A 23 12.00 26.91 -11.25
C THR A 23 10.82 26.16 -10.61
N ASP A 24 9.70 26.05 -11.35
CA ASP A 24 8.51 25.31 -10.88
C ASP A 24 8.87 23.86 -10.48
N THR A 25 9.83 23.24 -11.20
CA THR A 25 10.36 21.92 -10.85
C THR A 25 11.07 21.90 -9.50
N GLU A 26 11.93 22.87 -9.22
CA GLU A 26 12.68 22.95 -7.95
C GLU A 26 11.77 23.31 -6.76
N GLN A 27 10.75 24.13 -7.00
CA GLN A 27 9.71 24.39 -5.99
C GLN A 27 8.96 23.11 -5.62
N ARG A 28 8.46 22.37 -6.63
CA ARG A 28 7.77 21.09 -6.40
C ARG A 28 8.63 20.08 -5.65
N HIS A 29 9.92 19.96 -5.99
CA HIS A 29 10.82 19.06 -5.27
C HIS A 29 10.94 19.41 -3.78
N ARG A 30 11.12 20.69 -3.45
CA ARG A 30 11.18 21.14 -2.05
C ARG A 30 9.87 20.94 -1.31
N ASP A 31 8.74 21.24 -1.94
CA ASP A 31 7.43 21.02 -1.33
C ASP A 31 7.21 19.55 -0.98
N ILE A 32 7.65 18.63 -1.84
CA ILE A 32 7.59 17.18 -1.60
C ILE A 32 8.50 16.77 -0.43
N GLU A 33 9.72 17.31 -0.35
CA GLU A 33 10.65 17.04 0.75
C GLU A 33 10.07 17.48 2.10
N VAL A 34 9.53 18.70 2.16
CA VAL A 34 8.86 19.23 3.37
C VAL A 34 7.63 18.38 3.72
N MET A 35 6.84 17.95 2.74
CA MET A 35 5.70 17.06 2.95
C MET A 35 6.09 15.68 3.49
N LYS A 36 7.24 15.14 3.07
CA LYS A 36 7.78 13.87 3.59
C LYS A 36 8.20 14.01 5.05
N ASP A 37 8.90 15.09 5.39
CA ASP A 37 9.38 15.34 6.76
C ASP A 37 8.23 15.62 7.73
N THR A 38 7.15 16.26 7.27
CA THR A 38 5.94 16.54 8.06
C THR A 38 4.99 15.35 8.17
N GLY A 39 5.25 14.24 7.47
CA GLY A 39 4.38 13.06 7.45
C GLY A 39 3.05 13.24 6.72
N HIS A 40 2.82 14.41 6.11
CA HIS A 40 1.65 14.69 5.29
C HIS A 40 1.95 14.35 3.82
N THR A 41 1.91 13.07 3.49
CA THR A 41 2.03 12.63 2.09
C THR A 41 0.75 12.98 1.32
N SER A 42 0.72 14.20 0.77
CA SER A 42 -0.31 14.56 -0.20
C SER A 42 -0.25 13.61 -1.41
N LYS A 43 -1.34 13.47 -2.17
CA LYS A 43 -1.36 12.66 -3.41
C LYS A 43 -0.20 13.02 -4.36
N LYS A 44 0.22 14.29 -4.36
CA LYS A 44 1.38 14.79 -5.13
C LYS A 44 2.70 14.14 -4.66
N ALA A 45 2.93 14.04 -3.35
CA ALA A 45 4.12 13.40 -2.81
C ALA A 45 4.16 11.88 -3.12
N ALA A 46 3.00 11.22 -3.19
CA ALA A 46 2.89 9.80 -3.52
C ALA A 46 3.08 9.50 -5.02
N GLU A 47 2.67 10.39 -5.93
CA GLU A 47 2.83 10.21 -7.39
C GLU A 47 4.27 10.39 -7.87
N HIS A 48 5.07 11.21 -7.18
CA HIS A 48 6.47 11.45 -7.54
C HIS A 48 7.45 10.37 -7.08
N GLU A 49 6.99 9.40 -6.28
CA GLU A 49 7.75 8.17 -6.09
C GLU A 49 7.53 7.27 -7.31
N HIS A 50 8.45 7.35 -8.27
CA HIS A 50 8.57 6.35 -9.34
C HIS A 50 9.00 5.00 -8.76
N LYS A 51 8.09 4.34 -8.04
CA LYS A 51 8.28 2.96 -7.59
C LYS A 51 8.33 2.08 -8.82
N THR A 52 9.41 1.34 -8.97
CA THR A 52 9.52 0.34 -10.03
C THR A 52 8.40 -0.70 -9.87
N SER A 53 8.05 -1.39 -10.95
CA SER A 53 7.05 -2.46 -10.89
C SER A 53 7.42 -3.56 -9.88
N GLN A 54 8.71 -3.78 -9.64
CA GLN A 54 9.23 -4.65 -8.60
C GLN A 54 9.00 -4.10 -7.20
N GLN A 55 9.34 -2.84 -6.93
CA GLN A 55 9.09 -2.21 -5.62
C GLN A 55 7.60 -2.22 -5.26
N ARG A 56 6.70 -2.01 -6.23
CA ARG A 56 5.25 -2.11 -5.99
C ARG A 56 4.78 -3.52 -5.63
N ARG A 57 5.45 -4.57 -6.12
CA ARG A 57 5.18 -5.97 -5.74
C ARG A 57 5.80 -6.35 -4.40
N GLU A 58 6.93 -5.74 -4.05
CA GLU A 58 7.70 -6.05 -2.86
C GLU A 58 7.16 -5.38 -1.58
N PHE A 59 6.39 -4.30 -1.68
CA PHE A 59 5.69 -3.74 -0.53
C PHE A 59 4.67 -4.77 -0.01
N PRO A 60 4.89 -5.35 1.19
CA PRO A 60 4.04 -6.41 1.68
C PRO A 60 2.76 -5.79 2.25
N HIS A 61 1.70 -5.70 1.45
CA HIS A 61 0.33 -5.58 1.96
C HIS A 61 -0.16 -6.88 2.65
N LYS A 62 0.77 -7.73 3.07
CA LYS A 62 0.56 -9.11 3.53
C LYS A 62 -0.33 -9.25 4.75
N ARG A 63 -0.30 -8.32 5.71
CA ARG A 63 -0.90 -8.59 7.03
C ARG A 63 -2.44 -8.58 7.09
N LYS A 64 -3.13 -7.97 6.12
CA LYS A 64 -4.61 -7.94 6.09
C LYS A 64 -5.17 -8.97 5.11
N GLU A 65 -4.56 -9.08 3.94
CA GLU A 65 -4.92 -10.06 2.92
C GLU A 65 -4.72 -11.49 3.42
N GLU A 66 -3.67 -11.78 4.20
CA GLU A 66 -3.44 -13.12 4.76
C GLU A 66 -4.57 -13.54 5.71
N LYS A 67 -5.04 -12.65 6.58
CA LYS A 67 -6.12 -12.97 7.52
C LYS A 67 -7.46 -13.18 6.80
N GLU A 68 -7.80 -12.29 5.88
CA GLU A 68 -9.04 -12.42 5.11
C GLU A 68 -9.04 -13.66 4.21
N THR A 69 -7.90 -14.02 3.64
CA THR A 69 -7.76 -15.24 2.83
C THR A 69 -7.77 -16.51 3.69
N GLU A 70 -7.26 -16.49 4.91
CA GLU A 70 -7.40 -17.58 5.87
C GLU A 70 -8.87 -17.78 6.27
N MET A 71 -9.62 -16.71 6.54
CA MET A 71 -11.03 -16.78 6.90
C MET A 71 -11.91 -17.26 5.73
N LEU A 72 -11.58 -16.86 4.49
CA LEU A 72 -12.25 -17.33 3.28
C LEU A 72 -12.12 -18.85 3.10
N LYS A 73 -10.97 -19.45 3.45
CA LYS A 73 -10.75 -20.90 3.35
C LYS A 73 -11.67 -21.67 4.29
N ILE A 74 -11.91 -21.13 5.48
CA ILE A 74 -12.77 -21.73 6.50
C ILE A 74 -14.23 -21.67 6.02
N ASP A 75 -14.78 -20.46 5.90
CA ASP A 75 -16.15 -20.25 5.43
C ASP A 75 -16.18 -19.11 4.40
N PRO A 76 -16.67 -19.37 3.17
CA PRO A 76 -16.69 -18.39 2.10
C PRO A 76 -17.59 -17.17 2.40
N THR A 77 -18.47 -17.25 3.40
CA THR A 77 -19.38 -16.15 3.79
C THR A 77 -18.79 -15.20 4.83
N LEU A 78 -17.73 -15.60 5.55
CA LEU A 78 -17.18 -14.83 6.67
C LEU A 78 -16.61 -13.46 6.27
N PRO A 79 -15.83 -13.31 5.18
CA PRO A 79 -15.28 -12.01 4.83
C PRO A 79 -16.37 -10.96 4.60
N ALA A 80 -17.48 -11.34 3.95
CA ALA A 80 -18.60 -10.44 3.73
C ALA A 80 -19.27 -10.02 5.05
N GLN A 81 -19.50 -10.97 5.95
CA GLN A 81 -20.12 -10.70 7.26
C GLN A 81 -19.26 -9.78 8.13
N MET A 82 -17.93 -9.95 8.12
CA MET A 82 -17.01 -9.10 8.88
C MET A 82 -17.05 -7.64 8.44
N HIS A 83 -17.27 -7.41 7.14
CA HIS A 83 -17.42 -6.07 6.58
C HIS A 83 -18.87 -5.57 6.60
N SER A 84 -19.78 -6.25 7.32
CA SER A 84 -21.22 -5.93 7.39
C SER A 84 -21.91 -5.89 6.01
N ASN A 85 -21.41 -6.69 5.07
CA ASN A 85 -21.93 -6.81 3.71
C ASN A 85 -22.72 -8.12 3.54
N GLU A 86 -23.63 -8.13 2.56
CA GLU A 86 -24.31 -9.36 2.19
C GLU A 86 -23.37 -10.31 1.43
N PRO A 87 -23.26 -11.60 1.81
CA PRO A 87 -22.44 -12.56 1.08
C PRO A 87 -22.98 -12.80 -0.33
N SER A 88 -22.07 -13.02 -1.28
CA SER A 88 -22.42 -13.24 -2.68
C SER A 88 -23.22 -14.53 -2.86
N ARG A 89 -23.96 -14.62 -3.97
CA ARG A 89 -24.74 -15.82 -4.31
C ARG A 89 -23.85 -17.07 -4.42
N GLY A 90 -22.63 -16.92 -4.96
CA GLY A 90 -21.64 -18.00 -5.02
C GLY A 90 -21.17 -18.44 -3.62
N ALA A 91 -20.80 -17.50 -2.75
CA ALA A 91 -20.38 -17.83 -1.38
C ALA A 91 -21.48 -18.55 -0.57
N LYS A 92 -22.75 -18.20 -0.80
CA LYS A 92 -23.90 -18.91 -0.20
C LYS A 92 -23.99 -20.36 -0.71
N ILE A 93 -23.80 -20.59 -2.00
CA ILE A 93 -23.84 -21.93 -2.62
C ILE A 93 -22.66 -22.78 -2.13
N ASP A 94 -21.45 -22.22 -2.13
CA ASP A 94 -20.23 -22.91 -1.68
C ASP A 94 -20.35 -23.37 -0.22
N LYS A 95 -21.01 -22.58 0.64
CA LYS A 95 -21.30 -22.96 2.02
C LYS A 95 -22.29 -24.13 2.11
N VAL A 96 -23.32 -24.16 1.27
CA VAL A 96 -24.29 -25.27 1.23
C VAL A 96 -23.61 -26.56 0.76
N LEU A 97 -22.86 -26.49 -0.34
CA LEU A 97 -22.12 -27.64 -0.88
C LEU A 97 -21.15 -28.23 0.14
N LYS A 98 -20.36 -27.39 0.84
CA LYS A 98 -19.48 -27.85 1.91
C LYS A 98 -20.24 -28.61 3.01
N ASN A 99 -21.40 -28.11 3.44
CA ASN A 99 -22.19 -28.75 4.49
C ASN A 99 -22.79 -30.09 4.03
N GLU A 100 -23.24 -30.16 2.77
CA GLU A 100 -23.77 -31.39 2.16
C GLU A 100 -22.66 -32.45 2.04
N ASP A 101 -21.49 -32.06 1.55
CA ASP A 101 -20.32 -32.93 1.44
C ASP A 101 -19.90 -33.48 2.82
N GLU A 102 -19.84 -32.62 3.85
CA GLU A 102 -19.51 -33.05 5.22
C GLU A 102 -20.54 -34.03 5.79
N ALA A 103 -21.83 -33.83 5.50
CA ALA A 103 -22.89 -34.73 5.95
C ALA A 103 -22.82 -36.09 5.25
N GLU A 104 -22.56 -36.11 3.94
CA GLU A 104 -22.36 -37.34 3.19
C GLU A 104 -21.13 -38.12 3.67
N ILE A 105 -20.02 -37.43 3.94
CA ILE A 105 -18.80 -38.08 4.45
C ILE A 105 -19.09 -38.73 5.80
N ARG A 106 -19.78 -38.03 6.71
CA ARG A 106 -20.16 -38.61 8.01
C ARG A 106 -21.05 -39.85 7.85
N GLN A 107 -22.04 -39.80 6.96
CA GLN A 107 -22.89 -40.97 6.69
C GLN A 107 -22.08 -42.15 6.11
N LYS A 108 -21.12 -41.87 5.23
CA LYS A 108 -20.22 -42.88 4.67
C LYS A 108 -19.29 -43.45 5.74
N ASP A 109 -18.72 -42.61 6.60
CA ASP A 109 -17.86 -43.03 7.71
C ASP A 109 -18.63 -43.90 8.71
N GLU A 110 -19.87 -43.52 9.04
CA GLU A 110 -20.77 -44.30 9.90
C GLU A 110 -21.14 -45.65 9.27
N ALA A 111 -21.39 -45.68 7.95
CA ALA A 111 -21.71 -46.92 7.23
C ALA A 111 -20.50 -47.86 7.04
N VAL A 112 -19.27 -47.34 7.05
CA VAL A 112 -18.03 -48.12 6.97
C VAL A 112 -17.58 -48.63 8.34
N ALA A 113 -17.98 -47.95 9.43
CA ALA A 113 -17.66 -48.35 10.79
C ALA A 113 -18.51 -49.52 11.33
N PHE A 114 -19.52 -49.98 10.57
CA PHE A 114 -20.42 -51.09 10.89
C PHE A 114 -20.12 -52.31 10.02
#